data_AF-A0A5J4N8Y8-F1
#
_entry.id   AF-A0A5J4N8Y8-F1
#
_cell.length_a   1.000
_cell.length_b   1.000
_cell.length_c   1.000
_cell.angle_alpha   90.00
_cell.angle_beta   90.00
_cell.angle_gamma   90.00
#
_symmetry.space_group_name_H-M   'P 1'
#
loop_
_entity.id
_entity.type
_entity.pdbx_description
1 polymer ?
#
loop_
_entity_poly.entity_id
_entity_poly.type
_entity_poly.pdbx_seq_one_letter_code
_entity_poly.pdbx_strand_id
1 'polypeptide(L)'
;MAVHGDNPTDCEFAQFRRFLIKSPLVPDQALASDLSSESGETPPPFGSYHQQYWLDGERLIAVGVIDLLPQCLSSVYLFYDPDYSFLKLGTFSALREIAFVRELARKFGPKSTNASPLYAAFDWYYMGYFIRSCPKMAYKAQFHPSYLACPETYTWVPVDECIRRLSQSPNGKYARFSDEFSRDSPLDSLPDEDDELDRQITCYISREAACSESDPDSRPSATRLGVCLKLDQIRPHLSHSYLTVLREWARIMGQRVLTGHFQLFFT
;
A
#
# COMPACT_ATOMS: atom_id res chain seq x y z
N MET A 1 -12.39 -7.14 20.41
CA MET A 1 -13.30 -7.28 21.58
C MET A 1 -14.66 -6.59 21.42
N ALA A 2 -14.82 -5.27 21.66
CA ALA A 2 -16.17 -4.65 21.70
C ALA A 2 -16.78 -4.32 20.31
N VAL A 3 -15.95 -3.95 19.34
CA VAL A 3 -16.42 -3.47 18.01
C VAL A 3 -16.49 -4.60 16.98
N HIS A 4 -15.64 -5.61 17.09
CA HIS A 4 -15.55 -6.74 16.15
C HIS A 4 -15.97 -8.08 16.76
N GLY A 5 -16.25 -8.13 18.07
CA GLY A 5 -16.68 -9.36 18.75
C GLY A 5 -15.57 -10.37 19.01
N ASP A 6 -14.31 -10.01 18.77
CA ASP A 6 -13.17 -10.93 18.97
C ASP A 6 -13.04 -11.35 20.44
N ASN A 7 -12.60 -12.58 20.67
CA ASN A 7 -12.37 -13.10 22.00
C ASN A 7 -11.23 -12.32 22.68
N PRO A 8 -11.36 -11.92 23.96
CA PRO A 8 -10.27 -11.29 24.72
C PRO A 8 -8.93 -12.00 24.61
N THR A 9 -8.92 -13.33 24.54
CA THR A 9 -7.69 -14.14 24.44
C THR A 9 -7.01 -14.03 23.08
N ASP A 10 -7.73 -13.58 22.05
CA ASP A 10 -7.17 -13.43 20.70
C ASP A 10 -6.39 -12.11 20.57
N CYS A 11 -6.50 -11.20 21.53
CA CYS A 11 -5.88 -9.87 21.50
C CYS A 11 -4.50 -9.85 22.18
N GLU A 12 -3.57 -10.69 21.71
CA GLU A 12 -2.22 -10.74 22.28
C GLU A 12 -1.30 -9.63 21.74
N PHE A 13 -0.37 -9.14 22.59
CA PHE A 13 0.61 -8.13 22.19
C PHE A 13 1.51 -8.59 21.02
N ALA A 14 1.80 -9.89 20.92
CA ALA A 14 2.54 -10.45 19.80
C ALA A 14 1.78 -10.28 18.47
N GLN A 15 0.46 -10.46 18.48
CA GLN A 15 -0.39 -10.24 17.31
C GLN A 15 -0.48 -8.76 16.96
N PHE A 16 -0.66 -7.89 17.96
CA PHE A 16 -0.59 -6.44 17.77
C PHE A 16 0.71 -6.01 17.10
N ARG A 17 1.85 -6.49 17.61
CA ARG A 17 3.16 -6.18 17.02
C ARG A 17 3.30 -6.72 15.60
N ARG A 18 2.85 -7.95 15.34
CA ARG A 18 2.91 -8.55 14.01
C ARG A 18 2.03 -7.80 13.00
N PHE A 19 0.85 -7.36 13.40
CA PHE A 19 -0.15 -6.80 12.50
C PHE A 19 -0.03 -5.28 12.31
N LEU A 20 0.30 -4.53 13.38
CA LEU A 20 0.25 -3.06 13.38
C LEU A 20 1.62 -2.39 13.56
N ILE A 21 2.67 -3.12 13.96
CA ILE A 21 4.02 -2.55 14.14
C ILE A 21 4.98 -3.04 13.06
N LYS A 22 5.05 -4.35 12.83
CA LYS A 22 5.96 -4.92 11.83
C LYS A 22 5.45 -4.57 10.43
N SER A 23 6.17 -3.69 9.74
CA SER A 23 5.92 -3.36 8.35
C SER A 23 6.96 -4.02 7.45
N PRO A 24 6.57 -4.57 6.28
CA PRO A 24 7.51 -4.99 5.26
C PRO A 24 8.12 -3.79 4.50
N LEU A 25 7.58 -2.58 4.66
CA LEU A 25 8.09 -1.38 4.01
C LEU A 25 9.38 -0.93 4.70
N VAL A 26 10.49 -1.05 3.97
CA VAL A 26 11.78 -0.51 4.42
C VAL A 26 11.82 0.98 4.07
N PRO A 27 11.99 1.89 5.05
CA PRO A 27 12.08 3.30 4.75
C PRO A 27 13.30 3.58 3.86
N ASP A 28 13.08 4.25 2.74
CA ASP A 28 14.16 4.71 1.87
C ASP A 28 14.82 5.95 2.49
N GLN A 29 15.66 5.71 3.51
CA GLN A 29 16.37 6.78 4.21
C GLN A 29 17.44 7.44 3.34
N ALA A 30 17.95 6.74 2.31
CA ALA A 30 19.00 7.23 1.44
C ALA A 30 18.50 8.33 0.49
N LEU A 31 17.29 8.18 -0.07
CA LEU A 31 16.68 9.27 -0.85
C LEU A 31 16.27 10.46 0.01
N ALA A 32 15.90 10.26 1.27
CA ALA A 32 15.46 11.35 2.15
C ALA A 32 16.60 12.22 2.68
N SER A 33 17.81 11.66 2.87
CA SER A 33 18.97 12.40 3.43
C SER A 33 19.69 13.29 2.43
N ASP A 34 19.65 12.93 1.13
CA ASP A 34 20.39 13.66 0.08
C ASP A 34 19.57 14.80 -0.56
N LEU A 35 18.31 14.97 -0.14
CA LEU A 35 17.38 15.98 -0.68
C LEU A 35 17.19 17.16 0.30
N SER A 36 18.28 17.67 0.86
CA SER A 36 18.24 18.89 1.68
C SER A 36 17.84 20.08 0.80
N SER A 37 16.63 20.61 1.05
CA SER A 37 16.13 21.80 0.37
C SER A 37 16.69 23.08 1.02
N GLU A 38 16.79 24.16 0.23
CA GLU A 38 17.15 25.50 0.75
C GLU A 38 16.19 26.01 1.83
N SER A 39 14.99 25.44 1.93
CA SER A 39 13.98 25.79 2.95
C SER A 39 14.17 25.09 4.30
N GLY A 40 15.07 24.11 4.39
CA GLY A 40 15.31 23.30 5.60
C GLY A 40 14.21 22.27 5.91
N GLU A 41 13.05 22.33 5.26
CA GLU A 41 11.98 21.34 5.40
C GLU A 41 12.20 20.21 4.37
N THR A 42 12.36 18.98 4.85
CA THR A 42 12.49 17.77 4.03
C THR A 42 11.18 16.99 4.00
N PRO A 43 10.88 16.30 2.88
CA PRO A 43 9.69 15.46 2.80
C PRO A 43 9.80 14.26 3.76
N PRO A 44 8.68 13.78 4.33
CA PRO A 44 8.70 12.56 5.13
C PRO A 44 9.07 11.36 4.24
N PRO A 45 9.94 10.44 4.71
CA PRO A 45 10.31 9.26 3.94
C PRO A 45 9.10 8.35 3.74
N PHE A 46 9.16 7.49 2.73
CA PHE A 46 8.17 6.42 2.58
C PHE A 46 8.31 5.37 3.67
N GLY A 47 7.19 4.72 3.99
CA GLY A 47 7.11 3.74 5.07
C GLY A 47 5.80 3.80 5.82
N SER A 48 5.73 3.01 6.89
CA SER A 48 4.55 2.90 7.74
C SER A 48 4.63 3.81 8.96
N TYR A 49 3.50 4.42 9.30
CA TYR A 49 3.37 5.39 10.37
C TYR A 49 2.13 5.14 11.22
N HIS A 50 2.20 5.58 12.48
CA HIS A 50 1.05 5.68 13.37
C HIS A 50 0.62 7.14 13.49
N GLN A 51 -0.52 7.46 12.89
CA GLN A 51 -1.17 8.75 13.05
C GLN A 51 -2.01 8.74 14.33
N GLN A 52 -1.63 9.58 15.28
CA GLN A 52 -2.25 9.62 16.60
C GLN A 52 -3.29 10.74 16.70
N TYR A 53 -4.42 10.44 17.32
CA TYR A 53 -5.52 11.38 17.53
C TYR A 53 -5.69 11.64 19.03
N TRP A 54 -5.18 12.80 19.47
CA TRP A 54 -5.22 13.21 20.86
C TRP A 54 -6.36 14.20 21.10
N LEU A 55 -7.21 13.90 22.08
CA LEU A 55 -8.23 14.81 22.59
C LEU A 55 -7.62 15.69 23.68
N ASP A 56 -7.74 17.00 23.47
CA ASP A 56 -7.23 18.06 24.37
C ASP A 56 -5.73 17.95 24.72
N GLY A 57 -4.96 17.19 23.94
CA GLY A 57 -3.54 16.94 24.18
C GLY A 57 -3.25 15.92 25.29
N GLU A 58 -4.27 15.35 25.93
CA GLU A 58 -4.10 14.49 27.11
C GLU A 58 -4.48 13.03 26.86
N ARG A 59 -5.52 12.78 26.03
CA ARG A 59 -6.05 11.43 25.83
C ARG A 59 -5.92 10.99 24.38
N LEU A 60 -5.20 9.90 24.14
CA LEU A 60 -5.16 9.23 22.84
C LEU A 60 -6.48 8.49 22.62
N ILE A 61 -7.28 8.96 21.67
CA ILE A 61 -8.62 8.41 21.40
C ILE A 61 -8.69 7.57 20.13
N ALA A 62 -7.72 7.71 19.21
CA ALA A 62 -7.59 6.85 18.04
C ALA A 62 -6.15 6.79 17.53
N VAL A 63 -5.86 5.72 16.79
CA VAL A 63 -4.62 5.53 16.05
C VAL A 63 -4.94 5.01 14.66
N GLY A 64 -4.51 5.76 13.64
CA GLY A 64 -4.49 5.31 12.25
C GLY A 64 -3.12 4.71 11.92
N VAL A 65 -3.10 3.55 11.28
CA VAL A 65 -1.91 2.97 10.66
C VAL A 65 -1.97 3.32 9.18
N ILE A 66 -0.99 4.08 8.72
CA ILE A 66 -0.91 4.57 7.35
C ILE A 66 0.42 4.19 6.72
N ASP A 67 0.43 3.98 5.40
CA ASP A 67 1.66 3.87 4.63
C ASP A 67 1.80 5.05 3.68
N LEU A 68 2.96 5.69 3.68
CA LEU A 68 3.36 6.62 2.63
C LEU A 68 4.11 5.83 1.56
N LEU A 69 3.57 5.85 0.35
CA LEU A 69 4.07 5.13 -0.83
C LEU A 69 4.32 6.11 -1.98
N PRO A 70 5.11 5.73 -3.00
CA PRO A 70 5.45 6.62 -4.12
C PRO A 70 4.28 7.36 -4.78
N GLN A 71 3.10 6.72 -4.84
CA GLN A 71 1.93 7.28 -5.52
C GLN A 71 0.83 7.72 -4.56
N CYS A 72 0.84 7.26 -3.30
CA CYS A 72 -0.31 7.42 -2.43
C CYS A 72 -0.01 7.35 -0.93
N LEU A 73 -0.95 7.88 -0.15
CA LEU A 73 -1.14 7.47 1.23
C LEU A 73 -2.13 6.31 1.28
N SER A 74 -1.75 5.20 1.91
CA SER A 74 -2.63 4.05 2.15
C SER A 74 -3.12 4.05 3.59
N SER A 75 -4.44 4.05 3.79
CA SER A 75 -5.08 3.88 5.09
C SER A 75 -5.20 2.39 5.42
N VAL A 76 -4.23 1.86 6.15
CA VAL A 76 -4.11 0.41 6.41
C VAL A 76 -5.12 -0.04 7.45
N TYR A 77 -5.16 0.67 8.58
CA TYR A 77 -6.01 0.29 9.70
C TYR A 77 -6.33 1.49 10.59
N LEU A 78 -7.50 1.49 11.22
CA LEU A 78 -7.87 2.49 12.23
C LEU A 78 -8.51 1.77 13.40
N PHE A 79 -8.01 2.05 14.60
CA PHE A 79 -8.63 1.63 15.84
C PHE A 79 -8.76 2.83 16.78
N TYR A 80 -9.81 2.80 17.59
CA TYR A 80 -10.18 3.92 18.45
C TYR A 80 -10.88 3.44 19.70
N ASP A 81 -10.89 4.30 20.71
CA ASP A 81 -11.60 4.09 21.96
C ASP A 81 -13.12 4.13 21.72
N PRO A 82 -13.86 3.02 21.96
CA PRO A 82 -15.29 2.92 21.65
C PRO A 82 -16.18 3.98 22.32
N ASP A 83 -15.76 4.53 23.46
CA ASP A 83 -16.47 5.60 24.16
C ASP A 83 -16.62 6.85 23.28
N TYR A 84 -15.74 7.01 22.29
CA TYR A 84 -15.73 8.13 21.33
C TYR A 84 -16.35 7.77 19.97
N SER A 85 -17.05 6.65 19.86
CA SER A 85 -17.71 6.21 18.62
C SER A 85 -18.67 7.26 18.02
N PHE A 86 -19.28 8.09 18.87
CA PHE A 86 -20.16 9.19 18.47
C PHE A 86 -19.46 10.26 17.61
N LEU A 87 -18.13 10.38 17.69
CA LEU A 87 -17.33 11.30 16.88
C LEU A 87 -17.12 10.82 15.44
N LYS A 88 -17.54 9.60 15.10
CA LYS A 88 -17.36 9.01 13.76
C LYS A 88 -15.90 9.07 13.29
N LEU A 89 -14.99 8.60 14.14
CA LEU A 89 -13.54 8.74 13.97
C LEU A 89 -13.01 8.19 12.63
N GLY A 90 -13.66 7.20 12.02
CA GLY A 90 -13.32 6.73 10.67
C GLY A 90 -13.54 7.75 9.55
N THR A 91 -14.60 8.57 9.65
CA THR A 91 -14.82 9.67 8.70
C THR A 91 -13.84 10.81 8.96
N PHE A 92 -13.59 11.12 10.24
CA PHE A 92 -12.64 12.16 10.62
C PHE A 92 -11.21 11.82 10.19
N SER A 93 -10.77 10.56 10.39
CA SER A 93 -9.43 10.12 9.98
C SER A 93 -9.23 10.26 8.48
N ALA A 94 -10.22 9.82 7.69
CA ALA A 94 -10.17 9.97 6.23
C ALA A 94 -10.06 11.43 5.79
N LEU A 95 -10.80 12.35 6.42
CA LEU A 95 -10.67 13.79 6.12
C LEU A 95 -9.27 14.33 6.47
N ARG A 96 -8.69 13.89 7.59
CA ARG A 96 -7.34 14.27 7.99
C ARG A 96 -6.28 13.72 7.04
N GLU A 97 -6.42 12.46 6.63
CA GLU A 97 -5.54 11.81 5.66
C GLU A 97 -5.61 12.50 4.29
N ILE A 98 -6.81 12.85 3.80
CA ILE A 98 -7.00 13.65 2.58
C ILE A 98 -6.32 15.02 2.71
N ALA A 99 -6.50 15.71 3.84
CA ALA A 99 -5.85 17.00 4.09
C ALA A 99 -4.31 16.86 4.08
N PHE A 100 -3.79 15.78 4.67
CA PHE A 100 -2.37 15.52 4.73
C PHE A 100 -1.77 15.21 3.34
N VAL A 101 -2.45 14.39 2.51
CA VAL A 101 -2.03 14.14 1.13
C VAL A 101 -1.94 15.44 0.33
N ARG A 102 -2.95 16.32 0.47
CA ARG A 102 -2.98 17.63 -0.18
C ARG A 102 -1.86 18.54 0.32
N GLU A 103 -1.54 18.49 1.61
CA GLU A 103 -0.43 19.25 2.18
C GLU A 103 0.91 18.79 1.61
N LEU A 104 1.17 17.48 1.59
CA LEU A 104 2.39 16.91 1.03
C LEU A 104 2.54 17.23 -0.45
N ALA A 105 1.47 17.09 -1.25
CA ALA A 105 1.49 17.45 -2.66
C ALA A 105 1.77 18.95 -2.89
N ARG A 106 1.25 19.83 -2.02
CA ARG A 106 1.52 21.27 -2.08
C ARG A 106 2.95 21.62 -1.68
N LYS A 107 3.50 20.96 -0.66
CA LYS A 107 4.85 21.23 -0.13
C LYS A 107 5.97 20.58 -0.93
N PHE A 108 5.74 19.40 -1.50
CA PHE A 108 6.79 18.57 -2.10
C PHE A 108 6.45 18.03 -3.48
N GLY A 109 5.22 18.23 -3.97
CA GLY A 109 4.83 17.77 -5.30
C GLY A 109 5.47 18.59 -6.43
N PRO A 110 5.27 18.19 -7.69
CA PRO A 110 5.95 18.75 -8.87
C PRO A 110 5.78 20.25 -9.08
N LYS A 111 4.70 20.83 -8.56
CA LYS A 111 4.36 22.26 -8.70
C LYS A 111 4.77 23.09 -7.48
N SER A 112 5.42 22.47 -6.49
CA SER A 112 5.85 23.16 -5.28
C SER A 112 7.14 23.95 -5.48
N THR A 113 7.31 24.99 -4.69
CA THR A 113 8.59 25.70 -4.56
C THR A 113 9.68 24.85 -3.89
N ASN A 114 9.29 23.76 -3.22
CA ASN A 114 10.19 22.79 -2.60
C ASN A 114 9.93 21.36 -3.17
N ALA A 115 9.88 21.26 -4.50
CA ALA A 115 9.58 19.99 -5.17
C ALA A 115 10.62 18.92 -4.84
N SER A 116 10.13 17.73 -4.47
CA SER A 116 10.96 16.55 -4.21
C SER A 116 10.71 15.48 -5.27
N PRO A 117 11.76 14.87 -5.85
CA PRO A 117 11.61 13.70 -6.72
C PRO A 117 10.83 12.56 -6.07
N LEU A 118 10.93 12.44 -4.74
CA LEU A 118 10.24 11.41 -3.96
C LEU A 118 8.72 11.55 -4.10
N TYR A 119 8.19 12.78 -4.11
CA TYR A 119 6.76 13.08 -4.17
C TYR A 119 6.27 13.48 -5.58
N ALA A 120 7.05 13.19 -6.62
CA ALA A 120 6.72 13.59 -7.99
C ALA A 120 5.40 13.01 -8.52
N ALA A 121 4.99 11.84 -8.01
CA ALA A 121 3.77 11.14 -8.40
C ALA A 121 2.80 10.91 -7.22
N PHE A 122 2.94 11.65 -6.13
CA PHE A 122 2.14 11.46 -4.92
C PHE A 122 0.83 12.27 -4.97
N ASP A 123 -0.21 11.68 -5.54
CA ASP A 123 -1.50 12.34 -5.78
C ASP A 123 -2.73 11.52 -5.37
N TRP A 124 -2.55 10.30 -4.85
CA TRP A 124 -3.64 9.40 -4.49
C TRP A 124 -3.79 9.19 -2.98
N TYR A 125 -5.02 8.89 -2.57
CA TYR A 125 -5.37 8.41 -1.25
C TYR A 125 -6.10 7.08 -1.37
N TYR A 126 -5.51 6.02 -0.82
CA TYR A 126 -6.05 4.67 -0.87
C TYR A 126 -6.71 4.33 0.47
N MET A 127 -8.05 4.27 0.47
CA MET A 127 -8.85 3.97 1.66
C MET A 127 -8.96 2.47 1.97
N GLY A 128 -8.29 1.61 1.21
CA GLY A 128 -8.48 0.16 1.28
C GLY A 128 -9.77 -0.31 0.60
N TYR A 129 -10.18 -1.54 0.92
CA TYR A 129 -11.34 -2.17 0.30
C TYR A 129 -12.64 -1.39 0.53
N PHE A 130 -13.62 -1.65 -0.35
CA PHE A 130 -15.00 -1.20 -0.23
C PHE A 130 -15.94 -2.39 -0.36
N ILE A 131 -16.72 -2.67 0.68
CA ILE A 131 -17.74 -3.72 0.68
C ILE A 131 -19.08 -3.05 0.92
N ARG A 132 -19.93 -2.99 -0.12
CA ARG A 132 -21.21 -2.27 -0.08
C ARG A 132 -22.15 -2.74 1.04
N SER A 133 -22.16 -4.03 1.33
CA SER A 133 -23.00 -4.62 2.39
C SER A 133 -22.47 -4.37 3.80
N CYS A 134 -21.26 -3.83 3.97
CA CYS A 134 -20.64 -3.58 5.26
C CYS A 134 -20.93 -2.15 5.74
N PRO A 135 -21.74 -1.94 6.79
CA PRO A 135 -22.09 -0.60 7.28
C PRO A 135 -20.86 0.21 7.70
N LYS A 136 -19.82 -0.45 8.23
CA LYS A 136 -18.56 0.18 8.63
C LYS A 136 -17.77 0.78 7.46
N MET A 137 -18.10 0.42 6.22
CA MET A 137 -17.39 0.86 5.02
C MET A 137 -18.25 1.76 4.12
N ALA A 138 -19.53 1.93 4.44
CA ALA A 138 -20.46 2.72 3.64
C ALA A 138 -20.02 4.19 3.48
N TYR A 139 -19.34 4.75 4.48
CA TYR A 139 -18.87 6.12 4.46
C TYR A 139 -17.81 6.38 3.37
N LYS A 140 -17.06 5.36 2.93
CA LYS A 140 -15.96 5.53 1.96
C LYS A 140 -16.46 6.02 0.60
N ALA A 141 -17.65 5.60 0.20
CA ALA A 141 -18.26 6.01 -1.08
C ALA A 141 -18.80 7.45 -1.07
N GLN A 142 -18.74 8.15 0.07
CA GLN A 142 -19.21 9.54 0.20
C GLN A 142 -18.12 10.57 -0.11
N PHE A 143 -16.87 10.14 -0.31
CA PHE A 143 -15.78 11.02 -0.69
C PHE A 143 -15.69 11.14 -2.20
N HIS A 144 -15.53 12.36 -2.71
CA HIS A 144 -15.45 12.63 -4.14
C HIS A 144 -14.29 13.59 -4.47
N PRO A 145 -13.63 13.39 -5.63
CA PRO A 145 -13.78 12.24 -6.53
C PRO A 145 -13.19 10.96 -5.91
N SER A 146 -13.82 9.81 -6.15
CA SER A 146 -13.29 8.50 -5.74
C SER A 146 -13.62 7.41 -6.77
N TYR A 147 -12.85 6.33 -6.71
CA TYR A 147 -12.84 5.28 -7.72
C TYR A 147 -12.79 3.91 -7.05
N LEU A 148 -13.38 2.90 -7.69
CA LEU A 148 -13.22 1.49 -7.33
C LEU A 148 -12.54 0.76 -8.47
N ALA A 149 -11.64 -0.18 -8.14
CA ALA A 149 -11.07 -1.06 -9.13
C ALA A 149 -12.11 -2.10 -9.57
N CYS A 150 -12.25 -2.29 -10.88
CA CYS A 150 -13.06 -3.37 -11.44
C CYS A 150 -12.54 -4.73 -10.93
N PRO A 151 -13.40 -5.63 -10.42
CA PRO A 151 -12.96 -6.94 -9.93
C PRO A 151 -12.41 -7.86 -11.04
N GLU A 152 -12.67 -7.55 -12.31
CA GLU A 152 -12.27 -8.38 -13.46
C GLU A 152 -11.13 -7.79 -14.27
N THR A 153 -10.93 -6.47 -14.24
CA THR A 153 -9.93 -5.80 -15.10
C THR A 153 -9.03 -4.85 -14.35
N TYR A 154 -9.26 -4.67 -13.04
CA TYR A 154 -8.54 -3.74 -12.16
C TYR A 154 -8.45 -2.30 -12.67
N THR A 155 -9.29 -1.93 -13.63
CA THR A 155 -9.44 -0.57 -14.11
C THR A 155 -10.17 0.25 -13.05
N TRP A 156 -9.67 1.44 -12.75
CA TRP A 156 -10.30 2.36 -11.80
C TRP A 156 -11.50 3.04 -12.46
N VAL A 157 -12.68 2.87 -11.86
CA VAL A 157 -13.95 3.39 -12.37
C VAL A 157 -14.58 4.29 -11.32
N PRO A 158 -15.17 5.45 -11.67
CA PRO A 158 -15.80 6.35 -10.71
C PRO A 158 -16.79 5.64 -9.79
N VAL A 159 -16.77 5.99 -8.50
CA VAL A 159 -17.56 5.29 -7.48
C VAL A 159 -19.05 5.28 -7.78
N ASP A 160 -19.60 6.39 -8.27
CA ASP A 160 -21.04 6.52 -8.54
C ASP A 160 -21.49 5.54 -9.64
N GLU A 161 -20.66 5.34 -10.65
CA GLU A 161 -20.89 4.37 -11.72
C GLU A 161 -20.82 2.92 -11.20
N CYS A 162 -19.84 2.63 -10.33
CA CYS A 162 -19.74 1.32 -9.69
C CYS A 162 -20.96 1.00 -8.83
N ILE A 163 -21.43 1.97 -8.04
CA ILE A 163 -22.63 1.85 -7.20
C ILE A 163 -23.87 1.64 -8.07
N ARG A 164 -24.01 2.38 -9.18
CA ARG A 164 -25.10 2.20 -10.14
C ARG A 164 -25.14 0.77 -10.68
N ARG A 165 -24.00 0.24 -11.13
CA ARG A 165 -23.89 -1.14 -11.65
C ARG A 165 -24.18 -2.20 -10.60
N LEU A 166 -23.67 -2.02 -9.37
CA LEU A 166 -23.99 -2.92 -8.25
C LEU A 166 -25.48 -2.93 -7.94
N SER A 167 -26.17 -1.79 -8.03
CA SER A 167 -27.62 -1.72 -7.79
C SER A 167 -28.44 -2.45 -8.85
N GLN A 168 -27.90 -2.59 -10.07
CA GLN A 168 -28.54 -3.28 -11.20
C GLN A 168 -28.24 -4.78 -11.24
N SER A 169 -27.23 -5.25 -10.50
CA SER A 169 -26.80 -6.64 -10.51
C SER A 169 -27.75 -7.55 -9.71
N PRO A 170 -27.98 -8.80 -10.15
CA PRO A 170 -28.68 -9.81 -9.36
C PRO A 170 -28.09 -9.94 -7.95
N ASN A 171 -28.91 -9.73 -6.92
CA ASN A 171 -28.55 -9.74 -5.50
C ASN A 171 -27.57 -8.64 -5.03
N GLY A 172 -27.13 -7.73 -5.91
CA GLY A 172 -26.28 -6.60 -5.56
C GLY A 172 -24.92 -6.94 -4.96
N LYS A 173 -24.47 -8.19 -5.09
CA LYS A 173 -23.23 -8.70 -4.48
C LYS A 173 -21.99 -8.49 -5.34
N TYR A 174 -22.16 -8.52 -6.65
CA TYR A 174 -21.07 -8.52 -7.61
C TYR A 174 -21.48 -7.77 -8.88
N ALA A 175 -20.64 -6.89 -9.39
CA ALA A 175 -20.83 -6.32 -10.71
C ALA A 175 -19.47 -6.01 -11.32
N ARG A 176 -19.35 -6.26 -12.63
CA ARG A 176 -18.22 -5.80 -13.42
C ARG A 176 -18.30 -4.28 -13.60
N PHE A 177 -17.22 -3.56 -13.26
CA PHE A 177 -17.22 -2.09 -13.32
C PHE A 177 -16.65 -1.51 -14.61
N SER A 178 -15.82 -2.23 -15.34
CA SER A 178 -15.28 -1.80 -16.63
C SER A 178 -16.23 -2.14 -17.79
N ASP A 179 -15.96 -1.61 -18.97
CA ASP A 179 -16.68 -1.96 -20.20
C ASP A 179 -16.58 -3.47 -20.48
N GLU A 180 -17.59 -4.06 -21.13
CA GLU A 180 -17.56 -5.46 -21.56
C GLU A 180 -16.40 -5.76 -22.53
N PHE A 181 -16.03 -4.78 -23.35
CA PHE A 181 -14.89 -4.89 -24.26
C PHE A 181 -13.54 -4.66 -23.58
N SER A 182 -13.53 -4.03 -22.40
CA SER A 182 -12.30 -3.93 -21.62
C SER A 182 -11.86 -5.35 -21.28
N ARG A 183 -10.59 -5.67 -21.46
CA ARG A 183 -10.02 -6.86 -20.83
C ARG A 183 -9.10 -6.35 -19.74
N ASP A 184 -8.89 -7.13 -18.69
CA ASP A 184 -7.64 -6.93 -17.95
C ASP A 184 -6.53 -6.93 -18.99
N SER A 185 -5.54 -6.04 -18.91
CA SER A 185 -4.46 -6.00 -19.91
C SER A 185 -3.91 -7.42 -19.97
N PRO A 186 -4.20 -8.19 -21.03
CA PRO A 186 -4.52 -9.59 -20.81
C PRO A 186 -3.25 -10.36 -20.43
N LEU A 187 -3.46 -11.43 -19.66
CA LEU A 187 -2.58 -12.60 -19.65
C LEU A 187 -1.98 -12.87 -21.05
N ASP A 188 -2.74 -12.61 -22.13
CA ASP A 188 -2.34 -12.72 -23.55
C ASP A 188 -1.13 -11.86 -23.99
N SER A 189 -0.58 -11.01 -23.12
CA SER A 189 0.69 -10.29 -23.38
C SER A 189 1.88 -10.84 -22.59
N LEU A 190 1.63 -11.75 -21.65
CA LEU A 190 2.69 -12.52 -21.03
C LEU A 190 2.97 -13.75 -21.91
N PRO A 191 4.24 -14.12 -22.08
CA PRO A 191 4.60 -15.30 -22.84
C PRO A 191 4.03 -16.56 -22.17
N ASP A 192 3.36 -17.42 -22.94
CA ASP A 192 2.92 -18.74 -22.46
C ASP A 192 4.11 -19.62 -22.07
N GLU A 193 5.23 -19.46 -22.79
CA GLU A 193 6.48 -20.15 -22.53
C GLU A 193 7.20 -19.56 -21.29
N ASP A 194 7.42 -20.42 -20.30
CA ASP A 194 8.12 -20.11 -19.04
C ASP A 194 9.47 -19.41 -19.27
N ASP A 195 10.22 -19.80 -20.31
CA ASP A 195 11.53 -19.23 -20.59
C ASP A 195 11.47 -17.76 -21.01
N GLU A 196 10.46 -17.39 -21.79
CA GLU A 196 10.25 -16.03 -22.25
C GLU A 196 9.60 -15.19 -21.15
N LEU A 197 8.69 -15.78 -20.35
CA LEU A 197 8.12 -15.14 -19.16
C LEU A 197 9.21 -14.75 -18.16
N ASP A 198 10.15 -15.66 -17.87
CA ASP A 198 11.24 -15.44 -16.93
C ASP A 198 12.19 -14.30 -17.36
N ARG A 199 12.37 -14.06 -18.67
CA ARG A 199 13.18 -12.93 -19.18
C ARG A 199 12.53 -11.58 -18.91
N GLN A 200 11.20 -11.55 -18.79
CA GLN A 200 10.45 -10.33 -18.64
C GLN A 200 10.26 -9.96 -17.16
N ILE A 201 10.09 -10.95 -16.28
CA ILE A 201 9.93 -10.73 -14.84
C ILE A 201 11.19 -10.09 -14.26
N THR A 202 10.99 -8.93 -13.62
CA THR A 202 12.06 -8.16 -12.99
C THR A 202 11.98 -8.36 -11.48
N CYS A 203 13.08 -8.82 -10.88
CA CYS A 203 13.19 -9.11 -9.46
C CYS A 203 14.21 -8.18 -8.80
N TYR A 204 13.88 -7.68 -7.60
CA TYR A 204 14.83 -7.01 -6.72
C TYR A 204 15.39 -8.00 -5.71
N ILE A 205 16.70 -8.21 -5.73
CA ILE A 205 17.39 -8.97 -4.69
C ILE A 205 17.86 -8.02 -3.61
N SER A 206 17.22 -8.08 -2.45
CA SER A 206 17.70 -7.38 -1.26
C SER A 206 18.85 -8.17 -0.64
N ARG A 207 20.00 -7.54 -0.41
CA ARG A 207 20.98 -8.08 0.54
C ARG A 207 20.45 -7.80 1.94
N GLU A 208 19.90 -8.81 2.60
CA GLU A 208 19.84 -8.75 4.05
C GLU A 208 21.29 -8.72 4.55
N ALA A 209 21.65 -7.63 5.24
CA ALA A 209 22.76 -7.71 6.17
C ALA A 209 22.37 -8.80 7.16
N ALA A 210 23.15 -9.87 7.23
CA ALA A 210 23.06 -10.81 8.34
C ALA A 210 22.90 -9.98 9.62
N CYS A 211 21.80 -10.17 10.35
CA CYS A 211 21.69 -9.65 11.70
C CYS A 211 22.76 -10.34 12.55
N SER A 212 24.01 -9.88 12.49
CA SER A 212 24.93 -10.06 13.58
C SER A 212 24.46 -9.15 14.70
N GLU A 213 24.35 -9.69 15.91
CA GLU A 213 24.04 -8.98 17.15
C GLU A 213 25.14 -7.96 17.53
N SER A 214 25.39 -6.97 16.67
CA SER A 214 26.46 -5.99 16.89
C SER A 214 25.93 -4.56 16.84
N ASP A 215 25.93 -3.97 18.02
CA ASP A 215 25.94 -2.55 18.38
C ASP A 215 24.79 -1.65 17.86
N PRO A 216 23.83 -1.26 18.74
CA PRO A 216 22.71 -0.37 18.38
C PRO A 216 23.12 1.06 17.98
N ASP A 217 24.39 1.46 18.17
CA ASP A 217 24.91 2.78 17.76
C ASP A 217 25.65 2.78 16.40
N SER A 218 25.75 1.63 15.72
CA SER A 218 26.40 1.57 14.42
C SER A 218 25.51 2.13 13.30
N ARG A 219 25.94 3.25 12.68
CA ARG A 219 25.26 3.81 11.51
C ARG A 219 25.24 2.79 10.37
N PRO A 220 24.07 2.41 9.82
CA PRO A 220 24.02 1.47 8.71
C PRO A 220 24.66 2.10 7.46
N SER A 221 25.64 1.39 6.89
CA SER A 221 26.31 1.77 5.64
C SER A 221 25.32 1.86 4.48
N ALA A 222 25.46 2.91 3.65
CA ALA A 222 24.56 3.37 2.60
C ALA A 222 24.47 2.46 1.35
N THR A 223 24.78 1.16 1.45
CA THR A 223 24.71 0.22 0.32
C THR A 223 23.62 -0.82 0.53
N ARG A 224 22.38 -0.34 0.78
CA ARG A 224 21.16 -1.18 0.83
C ARG A 224 20.41 -1.26 -0.50
N LEU A 225 21.01 -0.79 -1.59
CA LEU A 225 20.42 -0.89 -2.92
C LEU A 225 20.51 -2.35 -3.38
N GLY A 226 19.38 -3.04 -3.36
CA GLY A 226 19.26 -4.38 -3.93
C GLY A 226 19.57 -4.37 -5.43
N VAL A 227 20.08 -5.48 -5.95
CA VAL A 227 20.38 -5.60 -7.39
C VAL A 227 19.09 -5.99 -8.11
N CYS A 228 18.73 -5.22 -9.13
CA CYS A 228 17.63 -5.52 -10.03
C CYS A 228 18.10 -6.53 -11.08
N LEU A 229 17.52 -7.73 -11.10
CA LEU A 229 17.86 -8.82 -12.03
C LEU A 229 16.59 -9.37 -12.67
N LYS A 230 16.73 -9.97 -13.85
CA LYS A 230 15.64 -10.73 -14.48
C LYS A 230 15.51 -12.12 -13.86
N LEU A 231 14.30 -12.68 -13.86
CA LEU A 231 14.04 -14.00 -13.25
C LEU A 231 14.88 -15.10 -13.91
N ASP A 232 15.09 -15.04 -15.24
CA ASP A 232 15.94 -15.98 -15.98
C ASP A 232 17.40 -16.00 -15.47
N GLN A 233 17.94 -14.84 -15.07
CA GLN A 233 19.30 -14.71 -14.54
C GLN A 233 19.47 -15.40 -13.17
N ILE A 234 18.40 -15.48 -12.39
CA ILE A 234 18.43 -16.01 -11.01
C ILE A 234 17.80 -17.39 -10.90
N ARG A 235 17.09 -17.83 -11.94
CA ARG A 235 16.44 -19.14 -12.05
C ARG A 235 17.33 -20.32 -11.61
N PRO A 236 18.63 -20.39 -11.96
CA PRO A 236 19.49 -21.50 -11.54
C PRO A 236 19.70 -21.59 -10.02
N HIS A 237 19.41 -20.51 -9.29
CA HIS A 237 19.61 -20.38 -7.85
C HIS A 237 18.30 -20.52 -7.04
N LEU A 238 17.17 -20.72 -7.72
CA LEU A 238 15.86 -20.88 -7.09
C LEU A 238 15.42 -22.34 -7.11
N SER A 239 14.71 -22.77 -6.08
CA SER A 239 14.09 -24.09 -6.09
C SER A 239 12.98 -24.16 -7.13
N HIS A 240 12.73 -25.35 -7.67
CA HIS A 240 11.66 -25.55 -8.65
C HIS A 240 10.29 -25.14 -8.12
N SER A 241 10.00 -25.45 -6.85
CA SER A 241 8.73 -25.05 -6.20
C SER A 241 8.56 -23.53 -6.12
N TYR A 242 9.64 -22.80 -5.83
CA TYR A 242 9.60 -21.35 -5.72
C TYR A 242 9.43 -20.68 -7.09
N LEU A 243 10.08 -21.22 -8.13
CA LEU A 243 9.89 -20.79 -9.51
C LEU A 243 8.45 -20.98 -9.99
N THR A 244 7.84 -22.12 -9.69
CA THR A 244 6.43 -22.38 -10.03
C THR A 244 5.51 -21.34 -9.39
N VAL A 245 5.68 -21.07 -8.09
CA VAL A 245 4.87 -20.07 -7.38
C VAL A 245 5.07 -18.67 -7.99
N LEU A 246 6.31 -18.26 -8.26
CA LEU A 246 6.58 -16.96 -8.88
C LEU A 246 5.90 -16.81 -10.25
N ARG A 247 5.95 -17.84 -11.09
CA ARG A 247 5.31 -17.85 -12.41
C ARG A 247 3.79 -17.83 -12.31
N GLU A 248 3.20 -18.57 -11.39
CA GLU A 248 1.76 -18.52 -11.12
C GLU A 248 1.34 -17.12 -10.67
N TRP A 249 2.08 -16.52 -9.74
CA TRP A 249 1.85 -15.15 -9.29
C TRP A 249 1.99 -14.15 -10.43
N ALA A 250 3.01 -14.29 -11.27
CA ALA A 250 3.22 -13.45 -12.44
C ALA A 250 2.04 -13.51 -13.40
N ARG A 251 1.54 -14.71 -13.69
CA ARG A 251 0.36 -14.93 -14.53
C ARG A 251 -0.90 -14.33 -13.91
N ILE A 252 -1.11 -14.49 -12.61
CA ILE A 252 -2.26 -13.90 -11.88
C ILE A 252 -2.21 -12.37 -11.91
N MET A 253 -1.02 -11.79 -11.77
CA MET A 253 -0.83 -10.34 -11.68
C MET A 253 -0.72 -9.65 -13.05
N GLY A 254 -0.64 -10.41 -14.16
CA GLY A 254 -0.54 -9.90 -15.52
C GLY A 254 0.68 -9.01 -15.72
N GLN A 255 0.61 -8.01 -16.62
CA GLN A 255 1.72 -7.08 -16.89
C GLN A 255 2.24 -6.31 -15.65
N ARG A 256 1.48 -6.28 -14.54
CA ARG A 256 1.93 -5.64 -13.29
C ARG A 256 3.13 -6.35 -12.65
N VAL A 257 3.38 -7.62 -13.01
CA VAL A 257 4.60 -8.35 -12.59
C VAL A 257 5.86 -7.82 -13.27
N LEU A 258 5.72 -7.20 -14.45
CA LEU A 258 6.86 -6.82 -15.29
C LEU A 258 7.55 -5.53 -14.82
N THR A 259 6.92 -4.77 -13.93
CA THR A 259 7.39 -3.45 -13.51
C THR A 259 8.41 -3.47 -12.37
N GLY A 260 8.92 -4.64 -11.97
CA GLY A 260 10.01 -4.74 -10.98
C GLY A 260 9.56 -4.68 -9.52
N HIS A 261 8.31 -5.02 -9.23
CA HIS A 261 7.80 -5.04 -7.86
C HIS A 261 7.94 -6.40 -7.14
N PHE A 262 8.59 -7.40 -7.75
CA PHE A 262 8.89 -8.65 -7.07
C PHE A 262 10.20 -8.51 -6.29
N GLN A 263 10.10 -8.48 -4.96
CA GLN A 263 11.26 -8.49 -4.08
C GLN A 263 11.53 -9.90 -3.58
N LEU A 264 12.74 -10.38 -3.83
CA LEU A 264 13.20 -11.69 -3.39
C LEU A 264 14.15 -11.51 -2.20
N PHE A 265 13.81 -12.19 -1.12
CA PHE A 265 14.62 -12.28 0.09
C PHE A 265 15.26 -13.67 0.09
N PHE A 266 16.59 -13.72 0.07
CA PHE A 266 17.35 -14.94 0.28
C PHE A 266 17.76 -14.99 1.73
N THR A 267 17.16 -15.91 2.48
CA THR A 267 17.52 -16.23 3.87
C THR A 267 18.53 -17.36 3.93
#